data_AF-A0A819WSP2-F1
#
_entry.id   AF-A0A819WSP2-F1
#
_cell.length_a   1.000
_cell.length_b   1.000
_cell.length_c   1.000
_cell.angle_alpha   90.00
_cell.angle_beta   90.00
_cell.angle_gamma   90.00
#
_symmetry.space_group_name_H-M   'P 1'
#
loop_
_entity.id
_entity.type
_entity.pdbx_description
1 polymer ?
#
loop_
_entity_poly.entity_id
_entity_poly.type
_entity_poly.pdbx_seq_one_letter_code
_entity_poly.pdbx_strand_id
1 'polypeptide(L)'
;MIERLHDRVTPKVHFITEYPRSIEKYGLPTLNSGIRFEAKHLYFIQLATRTFNFKNPLLTLSKRHQLRNCLLSHSNSFFSLSLNIRSYKTIILMDLSIPVKRLLMNSIDQSDPIRESFSIYYHNIHIRPNAIIIRDLAHTEEIPVFCQIHHLLNIKEKWVAIAEELNTISFNDKLWCHEVEFTGTLTSIDINHCFDILPHCLDCYVVGQAHYINVLTRLTRR
;
A
#
# COMPACT_ATOMS: atom_id res chain seq x y z
N MET A 1 -22.11 -7.76 -27.91
CA MET A 1 -22.23 -7.96 -26.45
C MET A 1 -23.10 -6.87 -25.80
N ILE A 2 -24.16 -6.38 -26.46
CA ILE A 2 -25.09 -5.36 -25.89
C ILE A 2 -26.53 -5.91 -25.75
N GLU A 3 -26.84 -7.06 -26.35
CA GLU A 3 -28.20 -7.62 -26.41
C GLU A 3 -28.75 -8.24 -25.10
N ARG A 4 -28.04 -8.14 -23.97
CA ARG A 4 -28.45 -8.78 -22.70
C ARG A 4 -28.68 -7.84 -21.52
N LEU A 5 -28.65 -6.53 -21.74
CA LEU A 5 -28.97 -5.57 -20.67
C LEU A 5 -30.47 -5.27 -20.71
N HIS A 6 -31.16 -5.68 -19.65
CA HIS A 6 -32.59 -5.39 -19.40
C HIS A 6 -32.89 -3.89 -19.64
N ASP A 7 -34.14 -3.53 -19.99
CA ASP A 7 -34.62 -2.17 -20.34
C ASP A 7 -34.36 -1.05 -19.29
N ARG A 8 -33.63 -1.33 -18.22
CA ARG A 8 -33.25 -0.39 -17.16
C ARG A 8 -31.73 -0.37 -16.98
N VAL A 9 -31.02 0.13 -17.99
CA VAL A 9 -29.61 0.48 -17.85
C VAL A 9 -29.49 1.76 -17.03
N THR A 10 -29.00 1.65 -15.80
CA THR A 10 -28.64 2.85 -15.03
C THR A 10 -27.35 3.45 -15.57
N PRO A 11 -27.11 4.76 -15.40
CA PRO A 11 -25.85 5.40 -15.81
C PRO A 11 -24.60 4.67 -15.29
N LYS A 12 -24.65 4.13 -14.06
CA LYS A 12 -23.55 3.33 -13.49
C LYS A 12 -23.24 2.08 -14.32
N VAL A 13 -24.27 1.38 -14.79
CA VAL A 13 -24.10 0.17 -15.62
C VAL A 13 -23.55 0.55 -17.00
N HIS A 14 -24.01 1.66 -17.58
CA HIS A 14 -23.44 2.18 -18.82
C HIS A 14 -21.95 2.56 -18.68
N PHE A 15 -21.54 3.20 -17.58
CA PHE A 15 -20.12 3.48 -17.36
C PHE A 15 -19.28 2.21 -17.24
N ILE A 16 -19.85 1.11 -16.73
CA ILE A 16 -19.14 -0.17 -16.66
C ILE A 16 -18.82 -0.71 -18.05
N THR A 17 -19.70 -0.53 -19.03
CA THR A 17 -19.45 -0.97 -20.41
C THR A 17 -18.35 -0.16 -21.09
N GLU A 18 -18.13 1.09 -20.66
CA GLU A 18 -17.09 1.98 -21.19
C GLU A 18 -15.72 1.83 -20.49
N TYR A 19 -15.65 1.15 -19.34
CA TYR A 19 -14.37 0.99 -18.62
C TYR A 19 -13.25 0.35 -19.44
N PRO A 20 -13.47 -0.71 -20.23
CA PRO A 20 -12.39 -1.32 -21.03
C PRO A 20 -11.71 -0.29 -21.95
N ARG A 21 -12.52 0.46 -22.69
CA ARG A 21 -12.04 1.53 -23.59
C ARG A 21 -11.36 2.67 -22.82
N SER A 22 -11.89 3.03 -21.65
CA SER A 22 -11.28 4.03 -20.78
C SER A 22 -9.91 3.58 -20.26
N ILE A 23 -9.78 2.31 -19.86
CA ILE A 23 -8.54 1.74 -19.35
C ILE A 23 -7.46 1.68 -20.43
N GLU A 24 -7.83 1.29 -21.65
CA GLU A 24 -6.89 1.27 -22.78
C GLU A 24 -6.35 2.66 -23.13
N LYS A 25 -7.16 3.71 -22.92
CA LYS A 25 -6.81 5.08 -23.31
C LYS A 25 -6.17 5.90 -22.17
N TYR A 26 -6.59 5.67 -20.94
CA TYR A 26 -6.25 6.51 -19.78
C TYR A 26 -5.62 5.75 -18.61
N GLY A 27 -5.39 4.44 -18.76
CA GLY A 27 -4.88 3.58 -17.70
C GLY A 27 -5.94 3.25 -16.64
N LEU A 28 -5.48 2.71 -15.50
CA LEU A 28 -6.37 2.24 -14.45
C LEU A 28 -7.28 3.37 -13.89
N PRO A 29 -8.58 3.12 -13.64
CA PRO A 29 -9.50 4.16 -13.18
C PRO A 29 -9.14 4.71 -11.80
N THR A 30 -8.39 3.94 -10.99
CA THR A 30 -7.87 4.37 -9.70
C THR A 30 -6.94 5.58 -9.83
N LEU A 31 -6.17 5.66 -10.92
CA LEU A 31 -5.28 6.78 -11.24
C LEU A 31 -6.05 8.07 -11.48
N ASN A 32 -7.26 7.97 -12.01
CA ASN A 32 -8.11 9.11 -12.36
C ASN A 32 -9.29 9.27 -11.40
N SER A 33 -9.27 8.56 -10.26
CA SER A 33 -10.39 8.59 -9.33
C SER A 33 -10.49 9.93 -8.58
N GLY A 34 -11.71 10.47 -8.52
CA GLY A 34 -12.04 11.65 -7.73
C GLY A 34 -12.07 11.39 -6.22
N ILE A 35 -12.03 10.11 -5.80
CA ILE A 35 -12.12 9.68 -4.39
C ILE A 35 -11.02 10.31 -3.53
N ARG A 36 -9.84 10.55 -4.09
CA ARG A 36 -8.73 11.21 -3.37
C ARG A 36 -9.05 12.66 -2.98
N PHE A 37 -9.88 13.35 -3.76
CA PHE A 37 -10.35 14.69 -3.44
C PHE A 37 -11.47 14.63 -2.40
N GLU A 38 -12.42 13.70 -2.56
CA GLU A 38 -13.50 13.47 -1.60
C GLU A 38 -12.98 13.11 -0.20
N ALA A 39 -11.91 12.31 -0.11
CA ALA A 39 -11.29 11.96 1.16
C ALA A 39 -10.81 13.19 1.96
N LYS A 40 -10.49 14.31 1.28
CA LYS A 40 -10.06 15.57 1.91
C LYS A 40 -11.19 16.56 2.10
N HIS A 41 -12.36 16.32 1.50
CA HIS A 41 -13.47 17.25 1.50
C HIS A 41 -13.94 17.56 2.93
N LEU A 42 -14.15 16.53 3.76
CA LEU A 42 -14.54 16.71 5.16
C LEU A 42 -13.51 17.53 5.95
N TYR A 43 -12.21 17.30 5.73
CA TYR A 43 -11.14 18.07 6.36
C TYR A 43 -11.23 19.56 6.00
N PHE A 44 -11.44 19.87 4.71
CA PHE A 44 -11.54 21.25 4.25
C PHE A 44 -12.81 21.94 4.74
N ILE A 45 -13.95 21.25 4.78
CA ILE A 45 -15.19 21.77 5.38
C ILE A 45 -14.94 22.16 6.84
N GLN A 46 -14.41 21.24 7.65
CA GLN A 46 -14.17 21.49 9.07
C GLN A 46 -13.19 22.66 9.29
N LEU A 47 -12.15 22.74 8.46
CA LEU A 47 -11.17 23.81 8.55
C LEU A 47 -11.75 25.17 8.15
N ALA A 48 -12.55 25.22 7.08
CA ALA A 48 -13.23 26.44 6.64
C ALA A 48 -14.17 26.97 7.74
N THR A 49 -14.98 26.10 8.33
CA THR A 49 -15.91 26.46 9.41
C THR A 49 -15.21 27.00 10.65
N ARG A 50 -14.00 26.52 10.97
CA ARG A 50 -13.25 26.94 12.17
C ARG A 50 -12.36 28.16 11.97
N THR A 51 -11.92 28.42 10.74
CA THR A 51 -10.94 29.50 10.46
C THR A 51 -11.59 30.86 10.28
N PHE A 52 -12.88 30.91 9.91
CA PHE A 52 -13.65 32.14 9.70
C PHE A 52 -12.92 33.18 8.81
N ASN A 53 -12.03 32.74 7.91
CA ASN A 53 -11.33 33.63 7.00
C ASN A 53 -12.02 33.67 5.64
N PHE A 54 -12.84 34.69 5.44
CA PHE A 54 -13.63 34.88 4.22
C PHE A 54 -12.92 35.71 3.14
N LYS A 55 -11.79 36.36 3.46
CA LYS A 55 -11.06 37.21 2.50
C LYS A 55 -10.28 36.38 1.48
N ASN A 56 -9.64 35.30 1.94
CA ASN A 56 -8.98 34.34 1.06
C ASN A 56 -9.02 32.92 1.68
N PRO A 57 -10.17 32.23 1.57
CA PRO A 57 -10.34 30.91 2.15
C PRO A 57 -9.39 29.89 1.50
N LEU A 58 -9.19 29.96 0.17
CA LEU A 58 -8.35 29.01 -0.57
C LEU A 58 -6.89 29.04 -0.10
N LEU A 59 -6.31 30.24 0.09
CA LEU A 59 -4.94 30.37 0.61
C LEU A 59 -4.80 29.82 2.03
N THR A 60 -5.82 30.04 2.86
CA THR A 60 -5.83 29.56 4.25
C THR A 60 -5.90 28.04 4.31
N LEU A 61 -6.82 27.45 3.54
CA LEU A 61 -6.99 26.01 3.44
C LEU A 61 -5.74 25.33 2.88
N SER A 62 -5.16 25.88 1.81
CA SER A 62 -3.96 25.31 1.18
C SER A 62 -2.75 25.36 2.11
N LYS A 63 -2.49 26.50 2.77
CA LYS A 63 -1.37 26.67 3.71
C LYS A 63 -1.50 25.75 4.92
N ARG A 64 -2.69 25.65 5.52
CA ARG A 64 -2.96 24.73 6.65
C ARG A 64 -2.76 23.27 6.25
N HIS A 65 -3.22 22.88 5.06
CA HIS A 65 -3.03 21.53 4.54
C HIS A 65 -1.55 21.22 4.29
N GLN A 66 -0.79 22.14 3.67
CA GLN A 66 0.65 21.98 3.46
C GLN A 66 1.41 21.87 4.79
N LEU A 67 1.11 22.72 5.77
CA LEU A 67 1.72 22.65 7.11
C LEU A 67 1.41 21.32 7.81
N ARG A 68 0.16 20.84 7.73
CA ARG A 68 -0.22 19.52 8.27
C ARG A 68 0.57 18.41 7.60
N ASN A 69 0.71 18.44 6.27
CA ASN A 69 1.47 17.42 5.56
C ASN A 69 2.97 17.50 5.90
N CYS A 70 3.53 18.70 6.03
CA CYS A 70 4.91 18.87 6.47
C CYS A 70 5.13 18.24 7.84
N LEU A 71 4.23 18.50 8.80
CA LEU A 71 4.25 17.89 10.12
C LEU A 71 4.17 16.36 10.05
N LEU A 72 3.23 15.80 9.29
CA LEU A 72 3.09 14.34 9.13
C LEU A 72 4.29 13.70 8.43
N SER A 73 4.94 14.41 7.50
CA SER A 73 6.12 13.93 6.80
C SER A 73 7.40 14.05 7.62
N HIS A 74 7.48 15.02 8.54
CA HIS A 74 8.62 15.25 9.44
C HIS A 74 8.46 14.57 10.81
N SER A 75 7.30 13.99 11.12
CA SER A 75 7.03 13.36 12.42
C SER A 75 7.70 12.00 12.60
N ASN A 76 8.99 11.90 12.25
CA ASN A 76 9.87 10.80 12.69
C ASN A 76 10.37 11.01 14.13
N SER A 77 9.98 12.09 14.85
CA SER A 77 10.62 12.40 16.15
C SER A 77 9.76 12.98 17.29
N PHE A 78 8.57 13.58 17.06
CA PHE A 78 7.93 14.40 18.12
C PHE A 78 6.72 13.81 18.85
N PHE A 79 5.97 12.90 18.22
CA PHE A 79 4.94 12.11 18.89
C PHE A 79 5.37 10.66 18.79
N SER A 80 5.56 10.00 19.92
CA SER A 80 6.05 8.64 20.03
C SER A 80 5.47 7.71 18.95
N LEU A 81 6.39 7.07 18.21
CA LEU A 81 6.10 5.96 17.30
C LEU A 81 5.31 4.89 18.07
N SER A 82 3.99 4.92 17.99
CA SER A 82 3.14 3.88 18.55
C SER A 82 2.80 2.91 17.43
N LEU A 83 3.49 1.76 17.43
CA LEU A 83 3.00 0.56 16.78
C LEU A 83 1.64 0.23 17.39
N ASN A 84 0.57 0.57 16.68
CA ASN A 84 -0.79 0.28 17.15
C ASN A 84 -1.24 -1.04 16.51
N ILE A 85 -1.39 -2.05 17.36
CA ILE A 85 -1.80 -3.40 16.99
C ILE A 85 -3.30 -3.49 17.24
N ARG A 86 -4.08 -3.84 16.22
CA ARG A 86 -5.53 -3.96 16.36
C ARG A 86 -5.94 -5.28 17.02
N SER A 87 -5.27 -6.37 16.65
CA SER A 87 -5.51 -7.72 17.15
C SER A 87 -4.32 -8.61 16.80
N TYR A 88 -3.96 -9.53 17.69
CA TYR A 88 -2.93 -10.54 17.42
C TYR A 88 -3.40 -11.93 17.85
N LYS A 89 -2.87 -12.95 17.16
CA LYS A 89 -3.01 -14.37 17.50
C LYS A 89 -1.65 -14.88 17.94
N THR A 90 -1.58 -15.52 19.10
CA THR A 90 -0.38 -16.25 19.52
C THR A 90 -0.31 -17.58 18.79
N ILE A 91 0.83 -17.86 18.16
CA ILE A 91 1.09 -19.04 17.35
C ILE A 91 2.41 -19.65 17.80
N ILE A 92 2.50 -20.97 17.74
CA ILE A 92 3.73 -21.71 18.01
C ILE A 92 4.43 -21.98 16.68
N LEU A 93 5.76 -22.02 16.67
CA LEU A 93 6.55 -22.31 15.48
C LEU A 93 6.04 -23.54 14.71
N MET A 94 5.54 -24.57 15.40
CA MET A 94 4.97 -25.81 14.85
C MET A 94 3.77 -25.61 13.92
N ASP A 95 2.98 -24.56 14.08
CA ASP A 95 1.76 -24.33 13.29
C ASP A 95 2.06 -23.60 11.96
N LEU A 96 3.26 -23.05 11.81
CA LEU A 96 3.66 -22.30 10.61
C LEU A 96 4.00 -23.24 9.45
N SER A 97 3.89 -22.73 8.23
CA SER A 97 4.29 -23.48 7.03
C SER A 97 5.80 -23.77 7.05
N ILE A 98 6.21 -24.89 6.43
CA ILE A 98 7.60 -25.32 6.34
C ILE A 98 8.56 -24.21 5.82
N PRO A 99 8.24 -23.46 4.75
CA PRO A 99 9.14 -22.42 4.27
C PRO A 99 9.28 -21.26 5.27
N VAL A 100 8.20 -20.89 5.96
CA VAL A 100 8.24 -19.86 7.02
C VAL A 100 9.09 -20.31 8.20
N LYS A 101 8.95 -21.57 8.63
CA LYS A 101 9.77 -22.14 9.72
C LYS A 101 11.26 -22.04 9.40
N ARG A 102 11.66 -22.36 8.17
CA ARG A 102 13.08 -22.30 7.76
C ARG A 102 13.65 -20.89 7.85
N LEU A 103 12.87 -19.87 7.49
CA LEU A 103 13.29 -18.47 7.61
C LEU A 103 13.46 -18.03 9.07
N LEU A 104 12.63 -18.57 9.97
CA LEU A 104 12.62 -18.20 11.38
C LEU A 104 13.52 -19.07 12.27
N MET A 105 13.93 -20.26 11.80
CA MET A 105 14.74 -21.21 12.59
C MET A 105 16.09 -20.63 13.05
N ASN A 106 16.63 -19.63 12.34
CA ASN A 106 17.89 -18.99 12.71
C ASN A 106 17.73 -17.90 13.79
N SER A 107 16.50 -17.44 14.03
CA SER A 107 16.23 -16.26 14.88
C SER A 107 15.39 -16.55 16.12
N ILE A 108 14.84 -17.77 16.24
CA ILE A 108 13.84 -18.12 17.26
C ILE A 108 14.12 -19.50 17.86
N ASP A 109 14.02 -19.62 19.18
CA ASP A 109 13.99 -20.92 19.87
C ASP A 109 12.60 -21.55 19.76
N GLN A 110 12.48 -22.88 19.69
CA GLN A 110 11.20 -23.56 19.46
C GLN A 110 10.09 -23.20 20.46
N SER A 111 10.44 -22.69 21.65
CA SER A 111 9.52 -22.30 22.72
C SER A 111 9.13 -20.83 22.73
N ASP A 112 9.73 -19.98 21.89
CA ASP A 112 9.44 -18.54 21.92
C ASP A 112 8.01 -18.28 21.40
N PRO A 113 7.20 -17.50 22.13
CA PRO A 113 5.84 -17.17 21.69
C PRO A 113 5.89 -16.22 20.49
N ILE A 114 5.38 -16.66 19.35
CA ILE A 114 5.24 -15.84 18.15
C ILE A 114 3.84 -15.22 18.15
N ARG A 115 3.74 -13.90 17.95
CA ARG A 115 2.43 -13.23 17.80
C ARG A 115 2.25 -12.84 16.34
N GLU A 116 1.29 -13.44 15.66
CA GLU A 116 0.87 -13.02 14.33
C GLU A 116 -0.19 -11.92 14.44
N SER A 117 -0.08 -10.88 13.62
CA SER A 117 -1.10 -9.84 13.50
C SER A 117 -1.69 -9.79 12.10
N PHE A 118 -3.00 -9.55 12.03
CA PHE A 118 -3.72 -9.34 10.77
C PHE A 118 -3.59 -7.91 10.24
N SER A 119 -3.17 -6.96 11.07
CA SER A 119 -2.99 -5.58 10.65
C SER A 119 -2.18 -4.80 11.67
N ILE A 120 -1.29 -3.95 11.20
CA ILE A 120 -0.44 -3.10 12.04
C ILE A 120 -0.50 -1.68 11.53
N TYR A 121 -0.64 -0.72 12.43
CA TYR A 121 -0.37 0.68 12.12
C TYR A 121 1.07 1.00 12.48
N TYR A 122 1.88 1.26 11.45
CA TYR A 122 3.26 1.67 11.60
C TYR A 122 3.44 3.07 11.00
N HIS A 123 3.87 4.06 11.77
CA HIS A 123 3.98 5.45 11.29
C HIS A 123 2.71 6.00 10.61
N ASN A 124 1.52 5.66 11.14
CA ASN A 124 0.21 5.94 10.53
C ASN A 124 -0.07 5.26 9.18
N ILE A 125 0.81 4.37 8.74
CA ILE A 125 0.62 3.51 7.57
C ILE A 125 -0.05 2.23 8.05
N HIS A 126 -1.18 1.89 7.43
CA HIS A 126 -1.92 0.68 7.75
C HIS A 126 -1.43 -0.48 6.89
N ILE A 127 -0.64 -1.37 7.50
CA ILE A 127 -0.08 -2.56 6.88
C ILE A 127 -1.04 -3.72 7.06
N ARG A 128 -1.26 -4.47 5.97
CA ARG A 128 -2.15 -5.63 5.93
C ARG A 128 -1.45 -6.79 5.22
N PRO A 129 -1.78 -8.04 5.54
CA PRO A 129 -1.52 -9.16 4.64
C PRO A 129 -2.05 -8.87 3.23
N ASN A 130 -1.40 -9.42 2.22
CA ASN A 130 -1.57 -9.21 0.79
C ASN A 130 -1.21 -7.80 0.28
N ALA A 131 -0.80 -6.89 1.15
CA ALA A 131 -0.28 -5.59 0.72
C ALA A 131 1.07 -5.76 0.04
N ILE A 132 1.31 -4.95 -0.99
CA ILE A 132 2.60 -4.90 -1.68
C ILE A 132 3.45 -3.77 -1.11
N ILE A 133 4.73 -4.05 -0.95
CA ILE A 133 5.74 -3.08 -0.54
C ILE A 133 6.91 -3.10 -1.52
N ILE A 134 7.66 -2.01 -1.57
CA ILE A 134 8.92 -1.94 -2.31
C ILE A 134 10.02 -2.31 -1.32
N ARG A 135 10.69 -3.44 -1.59
CA ARG A 135 11.79 -3.92 -0.76
C ARG A 135 13.07 -3.14 -1.03
N ASP A 136 13.37 -2.95 -2.31
CA ASP A 136 14.58 -2.29 -2.77
C ASP A 136 14.40 -1.70 -4.17
N LEU A 137 15.40 -0.95 -4.63
CA LEU A 137 15.53 -0.45 -5.99
C LEU A 137 16.69 -1.18 -6.67
N ALA A 138 16.39 -1.98 -7.68
CA ALA A 138 17.38 -2.67 -8.49
C ALA A 138 17.97 -1.73 -9.56
N HIS A 139 19.26 -1.96 -9.88
CA HIS A 139 20.02 -1.27 -10.91
C HIS A 139 20.22 0.25 -10.69
N THR A 140 21.07 0.85 -11.52
CA THR A 140 21.29 2.32 -11.54
C THR A 140 20.04 3.10 -11.94
N GLU A 141 19.05 2.44 -12.53
CA GLU A 141 17.82 3.03 -13.06
C GLU A 141 16.66 3.06 -12.04
N GLU A 142 16.91 2.75 -10.77
CA GLU A 142 15.93 2.84 -9.68
C GLU A 142 14.67 1.96 -9.90
N ILE A 143 14.83 0.77 -10.49
CA ILE A 143 13.70 -0.13 -10.79
C ILE A 143 13.19 -0.75 -9.49
N PRO A 144 11.90 -0.61 -9.13
CA PRO A 144 11.37 -1.15 -7.89
C PRO A 144 11.36 -2.68 -7.88
N VAL A 145 11.87 -3.23 -6.77
CA VAL A 145 11.73 -4.64 -6.41
C VAL A 145 10.59 -4.77 -5.42
N PHE A 146 9.55 -5.48 -5.82
CA PHE A 146 8.33 -5.61 -5.04
C PHE A 146 8.33 -6.88 -4.19
N CYS A 147 7.62 -6.84 -3.07
CA CYS A 147 7.27 -8.02 -2.30
C CYS A 147 5.82 -7.94 -1.80
N GLN A 148 5.12 -9.07 -1.75
CA GLN A 148 3.78 -9.17 -1.16
C GLN A 148 3.86 -9.73 0.25
N ILE A 149 3.32 -9.00 1.23
CA ILE A 149 3.31 -9.41 2.63
C ILE A 149 2.30 -10.56 2.82
N HIS A 150 2.73 -11.68 3.38
CA HIS A 150 1.85 -12.79 3.76
C HIS A 150 1.57 -12.80 5.26
N HIS A 151 2.61 -12.66 6.08
CA HIS A 151 2.50 -12.73 7.53
C HIS A 151 3.20 -11.55 8.21
N LEU A 152 2.60 -11.04 9.29
CA LEU A 152 3.20 -10.03 10.15
C LEU A 152 3.41 -10.64 11.53
N LEU A 153 4.67 -10.89 11.89
CA LEU A 153 5.03 -11.60 13.11
C LEU A 153 5.75 -10.68 14.08
N ASN A 154 5.42 -10.79 15.36
CA ASN A 154 6.17 -10.19 16.45
C ASN A 154 6.90 -11.29 17.21
N ILE A 155 8.23 -11.15 17.23
CA ILE A 155 9.19 -12.08 17.77
C ILE A 155 10.11 -11.28 18.69
N LYS A 156 10.15 -11.61 19.99
CA LYS A 156 10.99 -10.92 20.99
C LYS A 156 10.87 -9.38 20.90
N GLU A 157 9.64 -8.90 20.80
CA GLU A 157 9.28 -7.47 20.68
C GLU A 157 9.69 -6.79 19.37
N LYS A 158 10.21 -7.53 18.39
CA LYS A 158 10.53 -7.03 17.04
C LYS A 158 9.49 -7.50 16.03
N TRP A 159 9.04 -6.60 15.18
CA TRP A 159 8.13 -6.92 14.08
C TRP A 159 8.92 -7.32 12.83
N VAL A 160 8.55 -8.46 12.27
CA VAL A 160 9.11 -9.01 11.04
C VAL A 160 7.96 -9.31 10.08
N ALA A 161 8.05 -8.81 8.86
CA ALA A 161 7.13 -9.21 7.79
C ALA A 161 7.72 -10.42 7.05
N ILE A 162 6.92 -11.45 6.82
CA ILE A 162 7.25 -12.48 5.84
C ILE A 162 6.52 -12.11 4.57
N ALA A 163 7.29 -12.00 3.49
CA ALA A 163 6.77 -11.58 2.21
C ALA A 163 7.29 -12.49 1.10
N GLU A 164 6.50 -12.62 0.04
CA GLU A 164 6.88 -13.27 -1.20
C GLU A 164 7.51 -12.25 -2.14
N GLU A 165 8.64 -12.61 -2.74
CA GLU A 165 9.28 -11.76 -3.74
C GLU A 165 8.48 -11.74 -5.04
N LEU A 166 8.50 -10.59 -5.71
CA LEU A 166 7.89 -10.41 -7.01
C LEU A 166 8.97 -10.05 -8.01
N ASN A 167 9.00 -10.75 -9.13
CA ASN A 167 9.91 -10.42 -10.23
C ASN A 167 9.26 -9.36 -11.13
N THR A 168 9.97 -8.27 -11.39
CA THR A 168 9.50 -7.21 -12.28
C THR A 168 9.86 -7.58 -13.72
N ILE A 169 8.86 -7.86 -14.56
CA ILE A 169 9.05 -8.31 -15.95
C ILE A 169 9.29 -7.14 -16.88
N SER A 170 8.35 -6.19 -16.91
CA SER A 170 8.40 -5.05 -17.82
C SER A 170 7.56 -3.89 -17.30
N PHE A 171 7.69 -2.72 -17.92
CA PHE A 171 6.80 -1.59 -17.65
C PHE A 171 5.83 -1.40 -18.82
N ASN A 172 4.53 -1.31 -18.51
CA ASN A 172 3.48 -1.10 -19.48
C ASN A 172 3.09 0.38 -19.52
N ASP A 173 3.54 1.09 -20.55
CA ASP A 173 3.30 2.53 -20.74
C ASP A 173 1.81 2.89 -20.84
N LYS A 174 0.97 2.00 -21.38
CA LYS A 174 -0.48 2.29 -21.54
C LYS A 174 -1.20 2.26 -20.20
N LEU A 175 -0.84 1.33 -19.33
CA LEU A 175 -1.42 1.20 -18.00
C LEU A 175 -0.68 2.01 -16.93
N TRP A 176 0.51 2.50 -17.26
CA TRP A 176 1.42 3.18 -16.33
C TRP A 176 1.76 2.31 -15.12
N CYS A 177 2.01 1.02 -15.36
CA CYS A 177 2.22 0.01 -14.31
C CYS A 177 3.38 -0.92 -14.63
N HIS A 178 4.01 -1.45 -13.58
CA HIS A 178 4.98 -2.53 -13.67
C HIS A 178 4.24 -3.86 -13.74
N GLU A 179 4.58 -4.67 -14.74
CA GLU A 179 4.17 -6.06 -14.82
C GLU A 179 5.07 -6.89 -13.89
N VAL A 180 4.45 -7.75 -13.09
CA VAL A 180 5.14 -8.57 -12.10
C VAL A 180 4.68 -10.03 -12.14
N GLU A 181 5.55 -10.90 -11.67
CA GLU A 181 5.29 -12.33 -11.49
C GLU A 181 5.65 -12.78 -10.07
N PHE A 182 4.81 -13.64 -9.51
CA PHE A 182 4.99 -14.26 -8.20
C PHE A 182 6.02 -15.38 -8.30
N THR A 183 7.13 -15.26 -7.56
CA THR A 183 8.22 -16.24 -7.62
C THR A 183 7.99 -17.45 -6.71
N GLY A 184 7.09 -17.36 -5.73
CA GLY A 184 6.94 -18.34 -4.66
C GLY A 184 8.07 -18.30 -3.61
N THR A 185 9.07 -17.43 -3.77
CA THR A 185 10.20 -17.31 -2.84
C THR A 185 9.82 -16.42 -1.66
N LEU A 186 9.79 -17.00 -0.46
CA LEU A 186 9.53 -16.26 0.77
C LEU A 186 10.81 -15.66 1.35
N THR A 187 10.72 -14.43 1.84
CA THR A 187 11.79 -13.72 2.53
C THR A 187 11.28 -13.02 3.79
N SER A 188 12.16 -12.86 4.77
CA SER A 188 11.91 -12.03 5.96
C SER A 188 12.36 -10.61 5.70
N ILE A 189 11.49 -9.64 5.92
CA ILE A 189 11.72 -8.23 5.60
C ILE A 189 11.58 -7.39 6.88
N ASP A 190 12.54 -6.50 7.09
CA ASP A 190 12.38 -5.40 8.04
C ASP A 190 11.54 -4.30 7.39
N ILE A 191 10.37 -4.06 7.98
CA ILE A 191 9.37 -3.10 7.52
C ILE A 191 9.95 -1.68 7.50
N ASN A 192 10.90 -1.37 8.38
CA ASN A 192 11.52 -0.05 8.49
C ASN A 192 12.21 0.37 7.19
N HIS A 193 13.09 -0.50 6.70
CA HIS A 193 13.88 -0.27 5.50
C HIS A 193 13.00 -0.02 4.26
N CYS A 194 11.86 -0.71 4.16
CA CYS A 194 10.98 -0.58 3.00
C CYS A 194 10.26 0.77 2.96
N PHE A 195 9.90 1.32 4.13
CA PHE A 195 9.21 2.60 4.20
C PHE A 195 10.11 3.82 4.03
N ASP A 196 11.43 3.65 4.12
CA ASP A 196 12.39 4.69 3.74
C ASP A 196 12.36 4.96 2.23
N ILE A 197 12.06 3.94 1.42
CA ILE A 197 11.93 4.05 -0.05
C ILE A 197 10.56 4.62 -0.43
N LEU A 198 9.48 4.00 0.07
CA LEU A 198 8.12 4.45 -0.18
C LEU A 198 7.25 4.23 1.06
N PRO A 199 6.77 5.28 1.73
CA PRO A 199 6.02 5.16 2.99
C PRO A 199 4.54 4.79 2.77
N HIS A 200 4.22 3.94 1.80
CA HIS A 200 2.87 3.48 1.49
C HIS A 200 2.85 2.06 0.96
N CYS A 201 1.82 1.29 1.33
CA CYS A 201 1.53 0.02 0.69
C CYS A 201 0.89 0.23 -0.69
N LEU A 202 1.21 -0.67 -1.62
CA LEU A 202 0.71 -0.72 -2.98
C LEU A 202 -0.33 -1.84 -3.13
N ASP A 203 -1.14 -1.72 -4.18
CA ASP A 203 -2.12 -2.72 -4.58
C ASP A 203 -1.66 -3.44 -5.86
N CYS A 204 -2.10 -4.69 -6.03
CA CYS A 204 -1.91 -5.46 -7.25
C CYS A 204 -3.19 -5.48 -8.08
N TYR A 205 -3.07 -5.30 -9.38
CA TYR A 205 -4.16 -5.37 -10.34
C TYR A 205 -3.96 -6.55 -11.28
N VAL A 206 -5.04 -7.26 -11.60
CA VAL A 206 -5.00 -8.40 -12.54
C VAL A 206 -5.65 -7.96 -13.84
N VAL A 207 -4.92 -8.06 -14.96
CA VAL A 207 -5.44 -7.79 -16.29
C VAL A 207 -5.12 -9.00 -17.18
N GLY A 208 -6.15 -9.77 -17.54
CA GLY A 208 -5.97 -11.04 -18.21
C GLY A 208 -5.32 -12.07 -17.28
N GLN A 209 -4.11 -12.52 -17.64
CA GLN A 209 -3.30 -13.46 -16.84
C GLN A 209 -2.10 -12.78 -16.16
N ALA A 210 -1.88 -11.49 -16.40
CA ALA A 210 -0.74 -10.75 -15.88
C ALA A 210 -1.11 -9.90 -14.66
N HIS A 211 -0.11 -9.70 -13.79
CA HIS A 211 -0.23 -8.89 -12.57
C HIS A 211 0.48 -7.56 -12.75
N TYR A 212 -0.15 -6.48 -12.30
CA TYR A 212 0.31 -5.12 -12.49
C TYR A 212 0.34 -4.35 -11.17
N ILE A 213 1.42 -3.63 -10.93
CA ILE A 213 1.58 -2.75 -9.77
C ILE A 213 1.81 -1.34 -10.27
N ASN A 214 1.07 -0.39 -9.70
CA ASN A 214 1.23 1.02 -10.02
C ASN A 214 2.09 1.73 -8.99
N VAL A 215 3.07 2.50 -9.47
CA VAL A 215 3.86 3.43 -8.66
C VAL A 215 3.69 4.84 -9.23
N LEU A 216 2.90 5.67 -8.52
CA LEU A 216 2.54 7.02 -8.97
C LEU A 216 3.56 8.10 -8.62
N THR A 217 4.53 7.77 -7.78
CA THR A 217 5.49 8.73 -7.24
C THR A 217 6.89 8.35 -7.67
N ARG A 218 7.73 9.34 -7.94
CA ARG A 218 9.16 9.10 -8.12
C ARG A 218 9.70 8.44 -6.85
N LEU A 219 10.39 7.32 -7.04
CA LEU A 219 11.07 6.62 -5.96
C LEU A 219 12.33 7.41 -5.63
N THR A 220 12.56 7.65 -4.34
CA THR A 220 13.76 8.33 -3.87
C THR A 220 14.19 7.63 -2.60
N ARG A 221 15.45 7.19 -2.52
CA ARG A 221 16.03 6.83 -1.23
C ARG A 221 16.18 8.11 -0.42
N ARG A 222 15.51 8.18 0.74
CA ARG A 222 15.64 9.30 1.69
C ARG A 222 16.93 9.17 2.51
#